data_AF-A0A517YCC1-F1
#
_entry.id   AF-A0A517YCC1-F1
#
_cell.length_a   1.000
_cell.length_b   1.000
_cell.length_c   1.000
_cell.angle_alpha   90.00
_cell.angle_beta   90.00
_cell.angle_gamma   90.00
#
_symmetry.space_group_name_H-M   'P 1'
#
loop_
_entity.id
_entity.type
_entity.pdbx_description
1 polymer ?
#
loop_
_entity_poly.entity_id
_entity_poly.type
_entity_poly.pdbx_seq_one_letter_code
_entity_poly.pdbx_strand_id
1 'polypeptide(L)'
;MRKTVSFASLLVMLLTLATTSQAANKWGLKEGSPELKSAGHLAFGPDGVLFIGDAKGAQIVAIDTGDAKGEAAKAKYDIANLNEALSAAVGGSKVTVNDLVVNPASGNLFLSVSKADGQPGLIKIDATGKASEISLTKATFQKLALPNPPEDKVTGEGPRARNRRNEAITDLAYSDGKLLVTGMTADAAPSNVREITFPFVEADPGTQVEIYHGAHGKLEDYAAIRAFVPLTIDGQPSILAGFTCTPLVRFSVNDLDAGKKVRGTTVAELGNRNQPLDIVLYEKGGDKFLLIANTNRGVMKVSTKDIGRKDGITERISNTAGQAYETIADLQGTVQLDKLTDTQAVVVVNKDGALALKTVALP
;
A
#
# COMPACT_ATOMS: atom_id res chain seq x y z
N MET A 1 44.15 -69.55 6.66
CA MET A 1 43.17 -68.58 7.20
C MET A 1 43.08 -67.41 6.23
N ARG A 2 42.04 -67.36 5.39
CA ARG A 2 41.76 -66.24 4.47
C ARG A 2 40.86 -65.24 5.20
N LYS A 3 41.30 -64.00 5.40
CA LYS A 3 40.47 -62.91 5.93
C LYS A 3 39.91 -62.12 4.75
N THR A 4 38.62 -62.23 4.53
CA THR A 4 37.83 -61.38 3.65
C THR A 4 37.55 -60.06 4.37
N VAL A 5 37.96 -58.94 3.77
CA VAL A 5 37.60 -57.59 4.22
C VAL A 5 36.40 -57.15 3.39
N SER A 6 35.26 -56.96 4.04
CA SER A 6 34.03 -56.46 3.44
C SER A 6 34.05 -54.93 3.44
N PHE A 7 33.98 -54.31 2.26
CA PHE A 7 33.79 -52.87 2.10
C PHE A 7 32.30 -52.56 2.27
N ALA A 8 31.95 -51.88 3.35
CA ALA A 8 30.62 -51.31 3.54
C ALA A 8 30.57 -49.92 2.89
N SER A 9 29.81 -49.79 1.80
CA SER A 9 29.51 -48.51 1.15
C SER A 9 28.60 -47.69 2.05
N LEU A 10 29.11 -46.57 2.56
CA LEU A 10 28.36 -45.59 3.34
C LEU A 10 27.56 -44.69 2.38
N LEU A 11 26.25 -44.89 2.32
CA LEU A 11 25.33 -44.03 1.57
C LEU A 11 25.12 -42.73 2.37
N VAL A 12 25.77 -41.64 1.95
CA VAL A 12 25.55 -40.31 2.54
C VAL A 12 24.24 -39.75 2.01
N MET A 13 23.19 -39.85 2.82
CA MET A 13 21.89 -39.22 2.56
C MET A 13 22.02 -37.72 2.90
N LEU A 14 22.14 -36.86 1.88
CA LEU A 14 22.04 -35.41 2.05
C LEU A 14 20.60 -35.07 2.48
N LEU A 15 20.37 -34.87 3.77
CA LEU A 15 19.16 -34.19 4.24
C LEU A 15 19.30 -32.70 3.90
N THR A 16 18.59 -32.26 2.86
CA THR A 16 18.33 -30.83 2.65
C THR A 16 17.37 -30.38 3.74
N LEU A 17 17.89 -29.76 4.81
CA LEU A 17 17.04 -29.02 5.76
C LEU A 17 16.43 -27.84 5.00
N ALA A 18 15.15 -27.93 4.67
CA ALA A 18 14.38 -26.77 4.25
C ALA A 18 14.35 -25.79 5.43
N THR A 19 15.12 -24.71 5.34
CA THR A 19 15.04 -23.58 6.27
C THR A 19 13.70 -22.90 6.03
N THR A 20 12.64 -23.43 6.63
CA THR A 20 11.38 -22.68 6.77
C THR A 20 11.71 -21.40 7.51
N SER A 21 11.37 -20.25 6.93
CA SER A 21 11.63 -18.98 7.57
C SER A 21 10.88 -18.92 8.92
N GLN A 22 11.39 -18.14 9.86
CA GLN A 22 10.71 -17.95 11.15
C GLN A 22 9.31 -17.34 10.97
N ALA A 23 9.13 -16.48 9.97
CA ALA A 23 7.85 -15.85 9.66
C ALA A 23 6.82 -16.88 9.14
N ALA A 24 7.24 -17.80 8.28
CA ALA A 24 6.35 -18.80 7.69
C ALA A 24 5.65 -19.66 8.75
N ASN A 25 6.43 -20.21 9.68
CA ASN A 25 5.89 -21.05 10.75
C ASN A 25 5.07 -20.23 11.76
N LYS A 26 5.52 -19.01 12.10
CA LYS A 26 4.83 -18.13 13.06
C LYS A 26 3.47 -17.66 12.55
N TRP A 27 3.37 -17.34 11.26
CA TRP A 27 2.17 -16.76 10.66
C TRP A 27 1.34 -17.76 9.83
N GLY A 28 1.69 -19.05 9.87
CA GLY A 28 0.92 -20.10 9.20
C GLY A 28 0.95 -20.02 7.67
N LEU A 29 1.99 -19.41 7.10
CA LEU A 29 2.16 -19.29 5.66
C LEU A 29 2.61 -20.64 5.07
N LYS A 30 2.15 -20.96 3.86
CA LYS A 30 2.39 -22.24 3.19
C LYS A 30 3.06 -22.05 1.85
N GLU A 31 3.94 -22.97 1.49
CA GLU A 31 4.59 -22.97 0.18
C GLU A 31 3.56 -23.24 -0.93
N GLY A 32 3.66 -22.48 -2.02
CA GLY A 32 2.89 -22.73 -3.24
C GLY A 32 3.02 -21.58 -4.23
N SER A 33 1.95 -21.33 -4.99
CA SER A 33 1.85 -20.17 -5.88
C SER A 33 0.60 -19.36 -5.53
N PRO A 34 0.72 -18.04 -5.28
CA PRO A 34 -0.42 -17.22 -4.86
C PRO A 34 -1.43 -16.93 -5.98
N GLU A 35 -1.09 -17.21 -7.24
CA GLU A 35 -1.96 -17.02 -8.41
C GLU A 35 -2.50 -15.58 -8.56
N LEU A 36 -1.63 -14.58 -8.36
CA LEU A 36 -1.99 -13.17 -8.54
C LEU A 36 -2.52 -12.91 -9.95
N LYS A 37 -3.66 -12.21 -10.03
CA LYS A 37 -4.20 -11.67 -11.30
C LYS A 37 -3.79 -10.23 -11.53
N SER A 38 -3.45 -9.52 -10.46
CA SER A 38 -2.89 -8.17 -10.42
C SER A 38 -2.05 -8.01 -9.16
N ALA A 39 -1.15 -7.04 -9.16
CA ALA A 39 -0.40 -6.61 -7.98
C ALA A 39 -0.54 -5.10 -7.87
N GLY A 40 -1.42 -4.64 -6.99
CA GLY A 40 -1.68 -3.22 -6.72
C GLY A 40 -0.97 -2.77 -5.44
N HIS A 41 -1.72 -2.12 -4.56
CA HIS A 41 -1.24 -1.60 -3.28
C HIS A 41 -0.56 -2.67 -2.42
N LEU A 42 0.44 -2.25 -1.68
CA LEU A 42 1.31 -3.06 -0.86
C LEU A 42 1.29 -2.53 0.58
N ALA A 43 1.56 -3.41 1.54
CA ALA A 43 1.84 -3.00 2.91
C ALA A 43 2.76 -4.01 3.59
N PHE A 44 3.71 -3.53 4.39
CA PHE A 44 4.48 -4.42 5.25
C PHE A 44 3.73 -4.73 6.54
N GLY A 45 3.64 -6.02 6.83
CA GLY A 45 3.19 -6.58 8.09
C GLY A 45 4.35 -6.94 9.01
N PRO A 46 4.09 -7.82 10.00
CA PRO A 46 5.11 -8.23 10.95
C PRO A 46 6.14 -9.15 10.29
N ASP A 47 7.36 -9.15 10.83
CA ASP A 47 8.44 -10.08 10.47
C ASP A 47 8.74 -10.18 8.95
N GLY A 48 8.60 -9.07 8.21
CA GLY A 48 8.89 -9.02 6.77
C GLY A 48 7.82 -9.66 5.88
N VAL A 49 6.61 -9.90 6.41
CA VAL A 49 5.47 -10.28 5.57
C VAL A 49 5.04 -9.10 4.71
N LEU A 50 4.92 -9.30 3.41
CA LEU A 50 4.40 -8.31 2.46
C LEU A 50 2.97 -8.66 2.09
N PHE A 51 2.03 -7.75 2.37
CA PHE A 51 0.66 -7.81 1.89
C PHE A 51 0.57 -7.19 0.50
N ILE A 52 -0.18 -7.84 -0.39
CA ILE A 52 -0.35 -7.46 -1.78
C ILE A 52 -1.85 -7.45 -2.09
N GLY A 53 -2.32 -6.31 -2.59
CA GLY A 53 -3.68 -6.16 -3.08
C GLY A 53 -3.83 -6.70 -4.50
N ASP A 54 -4.56 -7.80 -4.67
CA ASP A 54 -4.93 -8.33 -5.98
C ASP A 54 -6.38 -7.97 -6.29
N ALA A 55 -6.58 -6.72 -6.75
CA ALA A 55 -7.91 -6.19 -7.05
C ALA A 55 -8.63 -7.03 -8.11
N LYS A 56 -7.93 -7.45 -9.19
CA LYS A 56 -8.48 -8.33 -10.23
C LYS A 56 -8.89 -9.70 -9.68
N GLY A 57 -8.06 -10.31 -8.83
CA GLY A 57 -8.34 -11.58 -8.18
C GLY A 57 -9.33 -11.49 -7.02
N ALA A 58 -9.75 -10.29 -6.62
CA ALA A 58 -10.58 -10.09 -5.43
C ALA A 58 -9.94 -10.62 -4.14
N GLN A 59 -8.63 -10.51 -3.99
CA GLN A 59 -7.94 -11.17 -2.88
C GLN A 59 -6.81 -10.32 -2.33
N ILE A 60 -6.46 -10.59 -1.07
CA ILE A 60 -5.21 -10.16 -0.46
C ILE A 60 -4.28 -11.35 -0.41
N VAL A 61 -3.02 -11.15 -0.76
CA VAL A 61 -1.97 -12.16 -0.61
C VAL A 61 -0.92 -11.64 0.36
N ALA A 62 -0.60 -12.43 1.38
CA ALA A 62 0.51 -12.21 2.29
C ALA A 62 1.64 -13.14 1.88
N ILE A 63 2.81 -12.61 1.51
CA ILE A 63 4.01 -13.41 1.22
C ILE A 63 5.08 -13.17 2.28
N ASP A 64 5.80 -14.23 2.63
CA ASP A 64 7.06 -14.08 3.34
C ASP A 64 8.16 -13.66 2.37
N THR A 65 8.74 -12.48 2.60
CA THR A 65 9.83 -11.95 1.78
C THR A 65 11.20 -12.48 2.20
N GLY A 66 11.30 -13.13 3.37
CA GLY A 66 12.57 -13.46 4.02
C GLY A 66 13.35 -12.25 4.52
N ASP A 67 12.78 -11.04 4.42
CA ASP A 67 13.44 -9.75 4.67
C ASP A 67 13.06 -9.19 6.05
N ALA A 68 13.15 -10.02 7.09
CA ALA A 68 12.69 -9.66 8.44
C ALA A 68 13.71 -8.86 9.27
N LYS A 69 14.93 -8.65 8.75
CA LYS A 69 16.05 -8.04 9.48
C LYS A 69 16.92 -7.20 8.53
N GLY A 70 17.47 -6.10 9.04
CA GLY A 70 18.48 -5.32 8.35
C GLY A 70 18.78 -4.03 9.09
N GLU A 71 19.31 -3.04 8.36
CA GLU A 71 19.69 -1.74 8.90
C GLU A 71 19.10 -0.62 8.02
N ALA A 72 17.79 -0.38 8.13
CA ALA A 72 17.08 0.59 7.30
C ALA A 72 17.73 1.99 7.27
N ALA A 73 18.32 2.42 8.40
CA ALA A 73 19.02 3.71 8.50
C ALA A 73 20.27 3.84 7.62
N LYS A 74 20.82 2.73 7.10
CA LYS A 74 21.96 2.73 6.17
C LYS A 74 21.52 2.74 4.70
N ALA A 75 20.24 2.46 4.41
CA ALA A 75 19.75 2.45 3.04
C ALA A 75 19.70 3.87 2.49
N LYS A 76 20.14 4.04 1.24
CA LYS A 76 20.05 5.30 0.51
C LYS A 76 19.96 5.01 -0.98
N TYR A 77 19.02 5.67 -1.64
CA TYR A 77 18.69 5.42 -3.03
C TYR A 77 18.89 6.67 -3.88
N ASP A 78 19.54 6.48 -5.02
CA ASP A 78 19.62 7.47 -6.10
C ASP A 78 19.73 6.70 -7.43
N ILE A 79 18.58 6.43 -8.05
CA ILE A 79 18.48 5.71 -9.32
C ILE A 79 17.88 6.65 -10.35
N ALA A 80 18.72 7.15 -11.26
CA ALA A 80 18.31 8.11 -12.27
C ALA A 80 17.35 7.54 -13.32
N ASN A 81 17.51 6.26 -13.70
CA ASN A 81 16.67 5.58 -14.67
C ASN A 81 16.00 4.36 -14.04
N LEU A 82 14.95 4.60 -13.25
CA LEU A 82 14.20 3.55 -12.59
C LEU A 82 13.49 2.64 -13.61
N ASN A 83 12.98 3.18 -14.73
CA ASN A 83 12.31 2.37 -15.75
C ASN A 83 13.20 1.25 -16.28
N GLU A 84 14.45 1.56 -16.61
CA GLU A 84 15.41 0.58 -17.11
C GLU A 84 15.77 -0.45 -16.05
N ALA A 85 16.02 -0.02 -14.81
CA ALA A 85 16.32 -0.93 -13.69
C ALA A 85 15.19 -1.94 -13.45
N LEU A 86 13.93 -1.47 -13.44
CA LEU A 86 12.77 -2.34 -13.25
C LEU A 86 12.53 -3.24 -14.46
N SER A 87 12.71 -2.72 -15.68
CA SER A 87 12.57 -3.50 -16.91
C SER A 87 13.58 -4.65 -16.96
N ALA A 88 14.85 -4.37 -16.65
CA ALA A 88 15.90 -5.38 -16.58
C ALA A 88 15.60 -6.45 -15.51
N ALA A 89 15.07 -6.05 -14.35
CA ALA A 89 14.72 -6.95 -13.25
C ALA A 89 13.66 -8.00 -13.65
N VAL A 90 12.77 -7.68 -14.59
CA VAL A 90 11.70 -8.58 -15.08
C VAL A 90 11.99 -9.19 -16.46
N GLY A 91 13.26 -9.17 -16.89
CA GLY A 91 13.67 -9.80 -18.16
C GLY A 91 13.46 -8.95 -19.42
N GLY A 92 13.42 -7.62 -19.29
CA GLY A 92 13.38 -6.67 -20.41
C GLY A 92 11.97 -6.19 -20.82
N SER A 93 10.93 -6.67 -20.13
CA SER A 93 9.56 -6.17 -20.35
C SER A 93 9.42 -4.73 -19.86
N LYS A 94 8.65 -3.90 -20.58
CA LYS A 94 8.19 -2.61 -20.04
C LYS A 94 7.26 -2.86 -18.87
N VAL A 95 7.39 -2.03 -17.83
CA VAL A 95 6.55 -2.10 -16.63
C VAL A 95 5.90 -0.76 -16.32
N THR A 96 4.72 -0.83 -15.71
CA THR A 96 4.07 0.28 -15.02
C THR A 96 4.17 0.02 -13.52
N VAL A 97 4.67 0.99 -12.76
CA VAL A 97 4.68 0.92 -11.28
C VAL A 97 3.28 1.17 -10.78
N ASN A 98 2.77 0.26 -9.95
CA ASN A 98 1.46 0.40 -9.32
C ASN A 98 1.61 0.92 -7.88
N ASP A 99 2.63 0.46 -7.15
CA ASP A 99 2.93 0.89 -5.78
C ASP A 99 4.43 0.67 -5.42
N LEU A 100 4.91 1.37 -4.39
CA LEU A 100 6.22 1.20 -3.74
C LEU A 100 6.09 1.28 -2.21
N VAL A 101 6.59 0.26 -1.51
CA VAL A 101 6.74 0.27 -0.05
C VAL A 101 8.17 -0.04 0.39
N VAL A 102 8.57 0.56 1.49
CA VAL A 102 9.83 0.32 2.18
C VAL A 102 9.61 -0.76 3.23
N ASN A 103 10.49 -1.75 3.27
CA ASN A 103 10.57 -2.66 4.40
C ASN A 103 11.16 -1.92 5.62
N PRO A 104 10.41 -1.74 6.72
CA PRO A 104 10.86 -0.93 7.85
C PRO A 104 12.07 -1.53 8.58
N ALA A 105 12.31 -2.83 8.48
CA ALA A 105 13.44 -3.49 9.12
C ALA A 105 14.75 -3.31 8.33
N SER A 106 14.70 -3.52 7.01
CA SER A 106 15.91 -3.55 6.18
C SER A 106 16.15 -2.30 5.35
N GLY A 107 15.12 -1.47 5.13
CA GLY A 107 15.15 -0.33 4.22
C GLY A 107 15.05 -0.72 2.75
N ASN A 108 15.00 -2.01 2.42
CA ASN A 108 14.82 -2.49 1.05
C ASN A 108 13.45 -2.07 0.52
N LEU A 109 13.37 -1.81 -0.79
CA LEU A 109 12.15 -1.37 -1.44
C LEU A 109 11.46 -2.53 -2.14
N PHE A 110 10.14 -2.53 -2.11
CA PHE A 110 9.30 -3.52 -2.77
C PHE A 110 8.31 -2.77 -3.63
N LEU A 111 8.29 -3.09 -4.93
CA LEU A 111 7.43 -2.46 -5.90
C LEU A 111 6.49 -3.51 -6.48
N SER A 112 5.22 -3.13 -6.61
CA SER A 112 4.27 -3.86 -7.44
C SER A 112 4.22 -3.24 -8.82
N VAL A 113 4.22 -4.09 -9.84
CA VAL A 113 4.25 -3.65 -11.23
C VAL A 113 3.28 -4.42 -12.11
N SER A 114 2.81 -3.75 -13.15
CA SER A 114 2.11 -4.37 -14.28
C SER A 114 3.08 -4.49 -15.45
N LYS A 115 3.35 -5.70 -15.94
CA LYS A 115 4.13 -5.93 -17.15
C LYS A 115 3.31 -5.58 -18.40
N ALA A 116 3.98 -5.33 -19.53
CA ALA A 116 3.34 -4.93 -20.78
C ALA A 116 2.32 -5.95 -21.33
N ASP A 117 2.45 -7.23 -20.98
CA ASP A 117 1.52 -8.31 -21.32
C ASP A 117 0.34 -8.44 -20.33
N GLY A 118 0.27 -7.55 -19.33
CA GLY A 118 -0.74 -7.54 -18.27
C GLY A 118 -0.42 -8.44 -17.07
N GLN A 119 0.69 -9.18 -17.07
CA GLN A 119 1.06 -10.00 -15.93
C GLN A 119 1.52 -9.15 -14.74
N PRO A 120 1.12 -9.49 -13.50
CA PRO A 120 1.65 -8.83 -12.31
C PRO A 120 3.10 -9.23 -12.06
N GLY A 121 3.87 -8.31 -11.48
CA GLY A 121 5.22 -8.56 -10.98
C GLY A 121 5.45 -7.91 -9.63
N LEU A 122 6.38 -8.47 -8.87
CA LEU A 122 6.92 -7.86 -7.66
C LEU A 122 8.43 -7.73 -7.81
N ILE A 123 8.97 -6.55 -7.51
CA ILE A 123 10.39 -6.26 -7.63
C ILE A 123 10.90 -5.81 -6.28
N LYS A 124 12.02 -6.39 -5.84
CA LYS A 124 12.81 -5.89 -4.72
C LYS A 124 13.94 -5.02 -5.23
N ILE A 125 14.17 -3.86 -4.61
CA ILE A 125 15.41 -3.09 -4.74
C ILE A 125 16.14 -3.17 -3.40
N ASP A 126 17.30 -3.82 -3.39
CA ASP A 126 18.10 -3.95 -2.17
C ASP A 126 18.79 -2.62 -1.79
N ALA A 127 19.35 -2.54 -0.58
CA ALA A 127 20.06 -1.35 -0.10
C ALA A 127 21.29 -0.93 -0.94
N THR A 128 21.73 -1.77 -1.90
CA THR A 128 22.79 -1.40 -2.86
C THR A 128 22.24 -0.76 -4.14
N GLY A 129 20.91 -0.69 -4.27
CA GLY A 129 20.22 -0.16 -5.45
C GLY A 129 19.96 -1.21 -6.54
N LYS A 130 20.23 -2.49 -6.27
CA LYS A 130 20.02 -3.55 -7.26
C LYS A 130 18.56 -4.00 -7.26
N ALA A 131 17.93 -3.94 -8.44
CA ALA A 131 16.58 -4.44 -8.67
C ALA A 131 16.58 -5.93 -9.06
N SER A 132 15.66 -6.72 -8.50
CA SER A 132 15.42 -8.12 -8.85
C SER A 132 13.96 -8.51 -8.68
N GLU A 133 13.42 -9.28 -9.63
CA GLU A 133 12.07 -9.84 -9.51
C GLU A 133 11.98 -10.88 -8.38
N ILE A 134 10.89 -10.81 -7.61
CA ILE A 134 10.56 -11.78 -6.56
C ILE A 134 9.80 -12.94 -7.20
N SER A 135 10.34 -14.15 -7.08
CA SER A 135 9.66 -15.35 -7.56
C SER A 135 8.41 -15.63 -6.75
N LEU A 136 7.27 -15.71 -7.43
CA LEU A 136 6.02 -16.19 -6.86
C LEU A 136 5.85 -17.71 -6.99
N THR A 137 6.76 -18.38 -7.70
CA THR A 137 6.79 -19.83 -7.79
C THR A 137 7.42 -20.39 -6.51
N LYS A 138 6.69 -21.27 -5.82
CA LYS A 138 7.06 -21.80 -4.49
C LYS A 138 7.29 -20.70 -3.44
N ALA A 139 6.53 -19.60 -3.55
CA ALA A 139 6.50 -18.60 -2.50
C ALA A 139 5.84 -19.18 -1.25
N THR A 140 6.26 -18.72 -0.08
CA THR A 140 5.59 -19.04 1.18
C THR A 140 4.55 -17.95 1.46
N PHE A 141 3.28 -18.31 1.43
CA PHE A 141 2.20 -17.31 1.41
C PHE A 141 0.92 -17.76 2.13
N GLN A 142 0.04 -16.80 2.33
CA GLN A 142 -1.38 -16.98 2.67
C GLN A 142 -2.20 -16.07 1.75
N LYS A 143 -3.41 -16.47 1.40
CA LYS A 143 -4.34 -15.63 0.64
C LYS A 143 -5.70 -15.56 1.31
N LEU A 144 -6.40 -14.46 1.08
CA LEU A 144 -7.73 -14.20 1.59
C LEU A 144 -8.60 -13.61 0.48
N ALA A 145 -9.71 -14.28 0.18
CA ALA A 145 -10.70 -13.74 -0.75
C ALA A 145 -11.51 -12.62 -0.08
N LEU A 146 -11.74 -11.53 -0.80
CA LEU A 146 -12.59 -10.42 -0.39
C LEU A 146 -14.02 -10.68 -0.85
N PRO A 147 -15.02 -10.58 0.05
CA PRO A 147 -16.42 -10.76 -0.31
C PRO A 147 -16.95 -9.53 -1.05
N ASN A 148 -18.02 -9.76 -1.80
CA ASN A 148 -18.80 -8.74 -2.52
C ASN A 148 -17.99 -7.76 -3.41
N PRO A 149 -17.02 -8.24 -4.22
CA PRO A 149 -16.24 -7.34 -5.05
C PRO A 149 -17.04 -6.88 -6.30
N PRO A 150 -16.80 -5.66 -6.83
CA PRO A 150 -17.47 -5.15 -8.03
C PRO A 150 -17.28 -6.09 -9.23
N GLU A 151 -18.25 -6.24 -10.13
CA GLU A 151 -18.06 -7.07 -11.35
C GLU A 151 -16.79 -6.66 -12.13
N ASP A 152 -16.02 -7.63 -12.64
CA ASP A 152 -14.84 -7.37 -13.48
C ASP A 152 -15.23 -6.99 -14.91
N LYS A 153 -15.81 -5.80 -15.03
CA LYS A 153 -16.37 -5.30 -16.28
C LYS A 153 -16.29 -3.78 -16.34
N VAL A 154 -15.99 -3.26 -17.54
CA VAL A 154 -16.12 -1.84 -17.81
C VAL A 154 -17.60 -1.47 -17.82
N THR A 155 -17.97 -0.52 -16.96
CA THR A 155 -19.35 0.01 -16.85
C THR A 155 -19.33 1.53 -16.95
N GLY A 156 -20.48 2.14 -17.23
CA GLY A 156 -20.62 3.57 -17.47
C GLY A 156 -20.35 3.96 -18.93
N GLU A 157 -20.37 5.26 -19.21
CA GLU A 157 -20.26 5.81 -20.56
C GLU A 157 -19.22 6.93 -20.64
N GLY A 158 -18.65 7.10 -21.83
CA GLY A 158 -17.70 8.17 -22.15
C GLY A 158 -16.46 8.18 -21.23
N PRO A 159 -15.93 9.36 -20.87
CA PRO A 159 -14.73 9.48 -20.02
C PRO A 159 -14.88 8.92 -18.59
N ARG A 160 -16.10 8.55 -18.19
CA ARG A 160 -16.39 7.97 -16.87
C ARG A 160 -16.46 6.44 -16.91
N ALA A 161 -16.44 5.84 -18.11
CA ALA A 161 -16.42 4.40 -18.26
C ALA A 161 -15.16 3.83 -17.61
N ARG A 162 -15.35 2.89 -16.69
CA ARG A 162 -14.25 2.27 -15.95
C ARG A 162 -14.62 0.90 -15.44
N ASN A 163 -13.61 0.11 -15.14
CA ASN A 163 -13.79 -1.17 -14.48
C ASN A 163 -13.59 -1.01 -12.97
N ARG A 164 -14.70 -1.02 -12.21
CA ARG A 164 -14.67 -0.83 -10.75
C ARG A 164 -13.98 -1.98 -10.02
N ARG A 165 -13.81 -3.16 -10.64
CA ARG A 165 -12.96 -4.23 -10.09
C ARG A 165 -11.54 -3.77 -9.80
N ASN A 166 -11.00 -2.86 -10.61
CA ASN A 166 -9.65 -2.31 -10.38
C ASN A 166 -9.58 -1.45 -9.11
N GLU A 167 -10.72 -1.04 -8.55
CA GLU A 167 -10.83 -0.30 -7.30
C GLU A 167 -11.33 -1.21 -6.16
N ALA A 168 -11.37 -2.54 -6.33
CA ALA A 168 -11.78 -3.46 -5.25
C ALA A 168 -10.83 -3.38 -4.04
N ILE A 169 -9.59 -2.98 -4.28
CA ILE A 169 -8.58 -2.64 -3.28
C ILE A 169 -7.91 -1.35 -3.74
N THR A 170 -8.06 -0.29 -2.96
CA THR A 170 -7.53 1.04 -3.28
C THR A 170 -6.37 1.46 -2.41
N ASP A 171 -6.13 0.78 -1.29
CA ASP A 171 -4.96 0.98 -0.44
C ASP A 171 -4.92 -0.06 0.70
N LEU A 172 -3.75 -0.27 1.31
CA LEU A 172 -3.48 -1.20 2.40
C LEU A 172 -2.62 -0.56 3.49
N ALA A 173 -2.92 -0.86 4.76
CA ALA A 173 -2.02 -0.53 5.86
C ALA A 173 -2.13 -1.56 6.99
N TYR A 174 -1.01 -1.94 7.61
CA TYR A 174 -1.00 -2.84 8.75
C TYR A 174 -0.81 -2.06 10.05
N SER A 175 -1.74 -2.21 10.99
CA SER A 175 -1.68 -1.59 12.33
C SER A 175 -2.31 -2.52 13.36
N ASP A 176 -1.70 -2.59 14.55
CA ASP A 176 -2.28 -3.26 15.73
C ASP A 176 -2.77 -4.69 15.47
N GLY A 177 -2.00 -5.48 14.70
CA GLY A 177 -2.34 -6.88 14.41
C GLY A 177 -3.31 -7.07 13.25
N LYS A 178 -3.85 -5.99 12.68
CA LYS A 178 -4.84 -6.01 11.62
C LYS A 178 -4.32 -5.34 10.35
N LEU A 179 -4.74 -5.89 9.21
CA LEU A 179 -4.63 -5.25 7.92
C LEU A 179 -5.91 -4.43 7.67
N LEU A 180 -5.75 -3.12 7.52
CA LEU A 180 -6.76 -2.20 7.03
C LEU A 180 -6.74 -2.22 5.51
N VAL A 181 -7.91 -2.46 4.91
CA VAL A 181 -8.08 -2.53 3.45
C VAL A 181 -9.16 -1.54 3.04
N THR A 182 -8.82 -0.59 2.18
CA THR A 182 -9.82 0.28 1.55
C THR A 182 -10.16 -0.24 0.16
N GLY A 183 -11.39 -0.05 -0.28
CA GLY A 183 -11.79 -0.47 -1.61
C GLY A 183 -13.27 -0.30 -1.89
N MET A 184 -13.64 -0.65 -3.11
CA MET A 184 -15.01 -0.59 -3.60
C MET A 184 -15.66 -1.97 -3.52
N THR A 185 -16.94 -2.03 -3.11
CA THR A 185 -17.79 -3.24 -3.17
C THR A 185 -18.79 -3.16 -4.33
N ALA A 186 -19.55 -4.23 -4.57
CA ALA A 186 -20.65 -4.23 -5.53
C ALA A 186 -21.93 -3.54 -5.02
N ASP A 187 -21.93 -3.01 -3.79
CA ASP A 187 -23.10 -2.35 -3.19
C ASP A 187 -23.41 -1.00 -3.86
N ALA A 188 -24.65 -0.52 -3.67
CA ALA A 188 -25.05 0.81 -4.12
C ALA A 188 -24.27 1.94 -3.44
N ALA A 189 -23.80 1.71 -2.21
CA ALA A 189 -22.87 2.54 -1.45
C ALA A 189 -21.50 1.83 -1.37
N PRO A 190 -20.70 1.89 -2.46
CA PRO A 190 -19.60 0.97 -2.65
C PRO A 190 -18.32 1.31 -1.87
N SER A 191 -18.15 2.54 -1.36
CA SER A 191 -16.92 2.90 -0.65
C SER A 191 -16.83 2.18 0.69
N ASN A 192 -15.74 1.47 0.95
CA ASN A 192 -15.65 0.55 2.08
C ASN A 192 -14.26 0.47 2.71
N VAL A 193 -14.23 0.16 4.01
CA VAL A 193 -13.04 -0.17 4.79
C VAL A 193 -13.22 -1.52 5.48
N ARG A 194 -12.26 -2.43 5.34
CA ARG A 194 -12.21 -3.72 6.05
C ARG A 194 -11.10 -3.72 7.08
N GLU A 195 -11.38 -4.32 8.23
CA GLU A 195 -10.37 -4.66 9.24
C GLU A 195 -10.17 -6.17 9.24
N ILE A 196 -8.98 -6.62 8.82
CA ILE A 196 -8.69 -8.03 8.63
C ILE A 196 -7.61 -8.46 9.62
N THR A 197 -7.95 -9.33 10.56
CA THR A 197 -6.95 -9.93 11.44
C THR A 197 -5.93 -10.73 10.63
N PHE A 198 -4.65 -10.61 10.99
CA PHE A 198 -3.58 -11.43 10.44
C PHE A 198 -2.98 -12.35 11.52
N PRO A 199 -2.78 -13.66 11.28
CA PRO A 199 -3.02 -14.44 10.04
C PRO A 199 -4.47 -14.45 9.56
N PHE A 200 -4.66 -14.59 8.25
CA PHE A 200 -5.98 -14.56 7.63
C PHE A 200 -6.83 -15.77 8.02
N VAL A 201 -8.12 -15.52 8.25
CA VAL A 201 -9.14 -16.56 8.49
C VAL A 201 -10.25 -16.39 7.45
N GLU A 202 -11.00 -15.30 7.58
CA GLU A 202 -12.04 -14.86 6.63
C GLU A 202 -12.10 -13.33 6.63
N ALA A 203 -12.65 -12.76 5.56
CA ALA A 203 -12.91 -11.33 5.46
C ALA A 203 -14.42 -11.10 5.65
N ASP A 204 -14.76 -10.17 6.52
CA ASP A 204 -16.14 -9.71 6.65
C ASP A 204 -16.53 -8.73 5.51
N PRO A 205 -17.82 -8.34 5.43
CA PRO A 205 -18.30 -7.37 4.44
C PRO A 205 -17.75 -5.94 4.58
N GLY A 206 -16.96 -5.64 5.62
CA GLY A 206 -16.40 -4.35 5.97
C GLY A 206 -17.44 -3.29 6.34
N THR A 207 -16.97 -2.07 6.54
CA THR A 207 -17.79 -0.90 6.89
C THR A 207 -17.92 0.00 5.68
N GLN A 208 -19.15 0.32 5.28
CA GLN A 208 -19.38 1.33 4.25
C GLN A 208 -19.04 2.71 4.80
N VAL A 209 -18.36 3.54 4.01
CA VAL A 209 -17.97 4.89 4.41
C VAL A 209 -18.70 5.96 3.58
N GLU A 210 -19.14 7.01 4.26
CA GLU A 210 -19.73 8.20 3.66
C GLU A 210 -18.93 9.44 4.08
N ILE A 211 -18.79 10.40 3.17
CA ILE A 211 -18.10 11.67 3.43
C ILE A 211 -18.99 12.85 3.06
N TYR A 212 -18.79 14.00 3.71
CA TYR A 212 -19.25 15.26 3.15
C TYR A 212 -18.17 15.79 2.20
N HIS A 213 -18.45 15.77 0.91
CA HIS A 213 -17.54 16.27 -0.12
C HIS A 213 -17.79 17.77 -0.34
N GLY A 214 -17.01 18.61 0.32
CA GLY A 214 -17.12 20.08 0.31
C GLY A 214 -17.07 20.66 -1.09
N ALA A 215 -16.21 20.16 -1.98
CA ALA A 215 -16.17 20.58 -3.39
C ALA A 215 -17.53 20.46 -4.10
N HIS A 216 -18.32 19.46 -3.73
CA HIS A 216 -19.63 19.18 -4.29
C HIS A 216 -20.79 19.69 -3.41
N GLY A 217 -20.52 20.00 -2.14
CA GLY A 217 -21.51 20.44 -1.16
C GLY A 217 -22.53 19.36 -0.81
N LYS A 218 -22.12 18.09 -0.79
CA LYS A 218 -23.04 16.95 -0.61
C LYS A 218 -22.39 15.76 0.08
N LEU A 219 -23.22 14.87 0.59
CA LEU A 219 -22.79 13.56 1.08
C LEU A 219 -22.51 12.61 -0.09
N GLU A 220 -21.48 11.79 0.05
CA GLU A 220 -21.07 10.80 -0.93
C GLU A 220 -20.60 9.50 -0.26
N ASP A 221 -21.15 8.37 -0.69
CA ASP A 221 -20.77 7.01 -0.27
C ASP A 221 -20.28 6.15 -1.46
N TYR A 222 -20.06 6.79 -2.61
CA TYR A 222 -19.59 6.17 -3.85
C TYR A 222 -18.16 6.54 -4.23
N ALA A 223 -17.54 7.48 -3.49
CA ALA A 223 -16.20 7.97 -3.76
C ALA A 223 -15.16 6.99 -3.20
N ALA A 224 -14.22 6.57 -4.04
CA ALA A 224 -13.12 5.71 -3.61
C ALA A 224 -12.15 6.49 -2.72
N ILE A 225 -11.74 5.89 -1.61
CA ILE A 225 -10.51 6.28 -0.92
C ILE A 225 -9.37 6.04 -1.92
N ARG A 226 -8.39 6.96 -1.96
CA ARG A 226 -7.28 6.92 -2.93
C ARG A 226 -5.93 6.66 -2.28
N ALA A 227 -5.78 7.11 -1.04
CA ALA A 227 -4.69 6.80 -0.14
C ALA A 227 -5.18 7.05 1.28
N PHE A 228 -4.66 6.34 2.26
CA PHE A 228 -4.94 6.58 3.67
C PHE A 228 -3.73 6.30 4.56
N VAL A 229 -3.82 6.78 5.81
CA VAL A 229 -2.84 6.42 6.83
C VAL A 229 -3.55 6.16 8.17
N PRO A 230 -3.23 5.06 8.87
CA PRO A 230 -3.62 4.87 10.26
C PRO A 230 -2.79 5.74 11.19
N LEU A 231 -3.42 6.32 12.21
CA LEU A 231 -2.74 7.12 13.23
C LEU A 231 -3.59 7.22 14.51
N THR A 232 -2.93 7.54 15.62
CA THR A 232 -3.64 7.87 16.86
C THR A 232 -3.95 9.37 16.91
N ILE A 233 -5.23 9.70 17.08
CA ILE A 233 -5.72 11.07 17.29
C ILE A 233 -6.41 11.12 18.65
N ASP A 234 -5.96 12.01 19.54
CA ASP A 234 -6.52 12.17 20.91
C ASP A 234 -6.63 10.85 21.69
N GLY A 235 -5.64 9.97 21.52
CA GLY A 235 -5.59 8.64 22.16
C GLY A 235 -6.49 7.58 21.51
N GLN A 236 -7.18 7.89 20.41
CA GLN A 236 -8.05 6.96 19.69
C GLN A 236 -7.45 6.52 18.35
N PRO A 237 -7.53 5.23 17.99
CA PRO A 237 -7.11 4.76 16.67
C PRO A 237 -8.02 5.35 15.59
N SER A 238 -7.43 5.96 14.58
CA SER A 238 -8.12 6.66 13.50
C SER A 238 -7.46 6.37 12.15
N ILE A 239 -8.21 6.64 11.08
CA ILE A 239 -7.74 6.64 9.70
C ILE A 239 -7.93 8.05 9.15
N LEU A 240 -6.90 8.58 8.49
CA LEU A 240 -7.05 9.73 7.60
C LEU A 240 -7.02 9.25 6.16
N ALA A 241 -8.14 9.44 5.45
CA ALA A 241 -8.34 8.99 4.09
C ALA A 241 -8.48 10.19 3.14
N GLY A 242 -7.74 10.14 2.04
CA GLY A 242 -7.84 11.10 0.94
C GLY A 242 -8.68 10.56 -0.21
N PHE A 243 -9.51 11.40 -0.83
CA PHE A 243 -10.37 11.02 -1.96
C PHE A 243 -10.04 11.85 -3.22
N THR A 244 -10.60 11.49 -4.37
CA THR A 244 -10.57 12.36 -5.57
C THR A 244 -11.22 13.73 -5.25
N CYS A 245 -10.66 14.80 -5.83
CA CYS A 245 -10.84 16.22 -5.46
C CYS A 245 -10.16 16.62 -4.13
N THR A 246 -9.47 15.69 -3.47
CA THR A 246 -8.71 15.85 -2.22
C THR A 246 -9.45 16.39 -0.99
N PRO A 247 -10.67 15.91 -0.67
CA PRO A 247 -11.09 15.97 0.72
C PRO A 247 -10.21 15.02 1.54
N LEU A 248 -9.76 15.48 2.70
CA LEU A 248 -9.10 14.67 3.72
C LEU A 248 -10.13 14.40 4.83
N VAL A 249 -10.38 13.14 5.10
CA VAL A 249 -11.49 12.72 5.96
C VAL A 249 -10.97 11.80 7.06
N ARG A 250 -11.35 12.10 8.30
CA ARG A 250 -11.05 11.28 9.47
C ARG A 250 -12.18 10.27 9.72
N PHE A 251 -11.80 9.02 9.93
CA PHE A 251 -12.66 7.97 10.46
C PHE A 251 -12.06 7.44 11.76
N SER A 252 -12.89 7.17 12.76
CA SER A 252 -12.49 6.42 13.95
C SER A 252 -12.43 4.94 13.58
N VAL A 253 -11.37 4.24 13.95
CA VAL A 253 -11.31 2.78 13.76
C VAL A 253 -12.35 2.09 14.66
N ASN A 254 -12.67 2.67 15.82
CA ASN A 254 -13.69 2.12 16.72
C ASN A 254 -15.12 2.18 16.16
N ASP A 255 -15.36 2.99 15.13
CA ASP A 255 -16.66 3.11 14.47
C ASP A 255 -16.76 2.20 13.22
N LEU A 256 -15.68 1.50 12.88
CA LEU A 256 -15.70 0.49 11.83
C LEU A 256 -16.37 -0.77 12.38
N ASP A 257 -17.52 -1.09 11.81
CA ASP A 257 -18.34 -2.23 12.19
C ASP A 257 -18.94 -2.87 10.93
N ALA A 258 -18.68 -4.17 10.78
CA ALA A 258 -18.98 -4.91 9.57
C ALA A 258 -20.48 -4.83 9.22
N GLY A 259 -20.77 -4.52 7.96
CA GLY A 259 -22.13 -4.37 7.45
C GLY A 259 -22.83 -3.06 7.84
N LYS A 260 -22.17 -2.17 8.58
CA LYS A 260 -22.69 -0.83 8.90
C LYS A 260 -22.15 0.24 7.95
N LYS A 261 -22.75 1.42 8.04
CA LYS A 261 -22.29 2.64 7.39
C LYS A 261 -21.81 3.63 8.43
N VAL A 262 -20.63 4.21 8.24
CA VAL A 262 -20.06 5.26 9.07
C VAL A 262 -19.83 6.52 8.25
N ARG A 263 -20.10 7.69 8.85
CA ARG A 263 -19.78 8.98 8.25
C ARG A 263 -18.47 9.50 8.81
N GLY A 264 -17.53 9.82 7.93
CA GLY A 264 -16.27 10.44 8.30
C GLY A 264 -16.41 11.94 8.57
N THR A 265 -15.46 12.50 9.32
CA THR A 265 -15.33 13.95 9.51
C THR A 265 -14.42 14.52 8.43
N THR A 266 -14.94 15.33 7.52
CA THR A 266 -14.10 16.02 6.52
C THR A 266 -13.27 17.10 7.20
N VAL A 267 -11.98 16.84 7.40
CA VAL A 267 -11.05 17.73 8.13
C VAL A 267 -10.29 18.69 7.21
N ALA A 268 -10.29 18.45 5.90
CA ALA A 268 -9.78 19.42 4.95
C ALA A 268 -10.37 19.24 3.56
N GLU A 269 -10.39 20.32 2.81
CA GLU A 269 -10.45 20.34 1.36
C GLU A 269 -9.11 20.89 0.87
N LEU A 270 -8.29 20.06 0.22
CA LEU A 270 -6.91 20.42 -0.14
C LEU A 270 -6.79 20.99 -1.58
N GLY A 271 -7.93 21.16 -2.24
CA GLY A 271 -8.06 21.89 -3.49
C GLY A 271 -8.53 21.02 -4.66
N ASN A 272 -9.60 21.49 -5.31
CA ASN A 272 -10.32 20.77 -6.35
C ASN A 272 -9.46 20.28 -7.52
N ARG A 273 -9.98 19.26 -8.24
CA ARG A 273 -9.37 18.61 -9.42
C ARG A 273 -8.01 17.99 -9.11
N ASN A 274 -7.80 17.56 -7.88
CA ASN A 274 -6.60 16.92 -7.41
C ASN A 274 -6.93 15.50 -6.91
N GLN A 275 -5.94 14.63 -6.76
CA GLN A 275 -6.13 13.31 -6.17
C GLN A 275 -4.86 12.92 -5.41
N PRO A 276 -4.97 12.39 -4.18
CA PRO A 276 -3.81 11.87 -3.48
C PRO A 276 -3.34 10.60 -4.19
N LEU A 277 -2.03 10.49 -4.35
CA LEU A 277 -1.34 9.33 -4.91
C LEU A 277 -0.81 8.45 -3.80
N ASP A 278 -0.24 9.06 -2.76
CA ASP A 278 0.27 8.41 -1.54
C ASP A 278 0.20 9.35 -0.35
N ILE A 279 0.17 8.78 0.86
CA ILE A 279 0.20 9.50 2.13
C ILE A 279 1.17 8.80 3.09
N VAL A 280 2.14 9.54 3.63
CA VAL A 280 2.92 9.06 4.79
C VAL A 280 2.74 9.98 5.99
N LEU A 281 2.73 9.37 7.16
CA LEU A 281 2.80 10.05 8.45
C LEU A 281 4.24 10.10 8.93
N TYR A 282 4.69 11.28 9.37
CA TYR A 282 5.99 11.43 10.02
C TYR A 282 5.95 12.45 11.15
N GLU A 283 6.98 12.42 11.98
CA GLU A 283 7.16 13.34 13.09
C GLU A 283 8.43 14.18 12.87
N LYS A 284 8.34 15.49 13.14
CA LYS A 284 9.47 16.40 13.06
C LYS A 284 9.33 17.50 14.09
N GLY A 285 10.33 17.63 14.97
CA GLY A 285 10.30 18.64 16.03
C GLY A 285 9.19 18.43 17.07
N GLY A 286 8.76 17.19 17.27
CA GLY A 286 7.65 16.83 18.19
C GLY A 286 6.26 16.99 17.59
N ASP A 287 6.15 17.55 16.39
CA ASP A 287 4.89 17.68 15.65
C ASP A 287 4.74 16.57 14.60
N LYS A 288 3.51 16.11 14.41
CA LYS A 288 3.16 15.13 13.38
C LYS A 288 2.62 15.81 12.11
N PHE A 289 2.99 15.26 10.97
CA PHE A 289 2.63 15.77 9.66
C PHE A 289 2.28 14.63 8.70
N LEU A 290 1.39 14.94 7.76
CA LEU A 290 1.21 14.13 6.56
C LEU A 290 2.07 14.69 5.44
N LEU A 291 2.73 13.82 4.70
CA LEU A 291 3.29 14.13 3.39
C LEU A 291 2.45 13.43 2.32
N ILE A 292 1.82 14.20 1.44
CA ILE A 292 0.85 13.70 0.47
C ILE A 292 1.34 14.01 -0.93
N ALA A 293 1.62 12.98 -1.74
CA ALA A 293 1.82 13.15 -3.18
C ALA A 293 0.46 13.30 -3.88
N ASN A 294 0.39 14.15 -4.90
CA ASN A 294 -0.86 14.41 -5.59
C ASN A 294 -0.69 14.53 -7.10
N THR A 295 -1.77 14.26 -7.84
CA THR A 295 -1.79 14.34 -9.32
C THR A 295 -1.54 15.74 -9.88
N ASN A 296 -2.12 16.78 -9.29
CA ASN A 296 -2.16 18.13 -9.90
C ASN A 296 -1.62 19.26 -9.02
N ARG A 297 -1.22 18.96 -7.77
CA ARG A 297 -0.80 19.98 -6.79
C ARG A 297 0.55 19.69 -6.12
N GLY A 298 1.33 18.79 -6.70
CA GLY A 298 2.63 18.39 -6.14
C GLY A 298 2.50 17.74 -4.76
N VAL A 299 3.60 17.77 -4.00
CA VAL A 299 3.63 17.20 -2.65
C VAL A 299 3.20 18.24 -1.63
N MET A 300 2.29 17.86 -0.73
CA MET A 300 1.79 18.69 0.36
C MET A 300 2.28 18.17 1.71
N LYS A 301 2.78 19.07 2.55
CA LYS A 301 2.97 18.85 3.98
C LYS A 301 1.75 19.39 4.73
N VAL A 302 0.96 18.51 5.33
CA VAL A 302 -0.27 18.87 6.07
C VAL A 302 -0.03 18.67 7.56
N SER A 303 -0.33 19.67 8.38
CA SER A 303 -0.24 19.51 9.84
C SER A 303 -1.37 18.61 10.37
N THR A 304 -1.05 17.75 11.35
CA THR A 304 -2.08 17.01 12.09
C THR A 304 -2.50 17.74 13.38
N LYS A 305 -2.01 18.96 13.63
CA LYS A 305 -2.43 19.76 14.77
C LYS A 305 -3.94 20.01 14.71
N ASP A 306 -4.63 19.84 15.84
CA ASP A 306 -6.09 20.03 15.98
C ASP A 306 -6.94 19.21 14.99
N ILE A 307 -6.37 18.13 14.42
CA ILE A 307 -7.08 17.26 13.48
C ILE A 307 -8.16 16.42 14.16
N GLY A 308 -8.09 16.33 15.49
CA GLY A 308 -9.04 15.67 16.38
C GLY A 308 -10.34 16.43 16.65
N ARG A 309 -10.44 17.69 16.17
CA ARG A 309 -11.64 18.51 16.37
C ARG A 309 -12.93 17.80 15.92
N LYS A 310 -14.03 18.14 16.59
CA LYS A 310 -15.35 17.54 16.33
C LYS A 310 -15.95 18.08 15.03
N ASP A 311 -15.80 19.38 14.79
CA ASP A 311 -16.41 20.03 13.63
C ASP A 311 -15.61 19.76 12.35
N GLY A 312 -16.29 19.16 11.38
CA GLY A 312 -15.81 18.98 10.02
C GLY A 312 -16.43 19.99 9.06
N ILE A 313 -15.99 19.94 7.81
CA ILE A 313 -16.60 20.69 6.71
C ILE A 313 -17.98 20.10 6.41
N THR A 314 -19.01 20.93 6.51
CA THR A 314 -20.42 20.59 6.24
C THR A 314 -21.08 21.54 5.25
N GLU A 315 -20.33 22.49 4.72
CA GLU A 315 -20.75 23.46 3.71
C GLU A 315 -19.92 23.34 2.43
N ARG A 316 -20.47 23.82 1.32
CA ARG A 316 -19.79 23.79 0.03
C ARG A 316 -18.51 24.66 0.06
N ILE A 317 -17.39 24.08 -0.35
CA ILE A 317 -16.08 24.74 -0.43
C ILE A 317 -15.68 24.91 -1.90
N SER A 318 -15.29 26.13 -2.29
CA SER A 318 -14.91 26.44 -3.67
C SER A 318 -13.47 26.06 -4.02
N ASN A 319 -12.57 26.01 -3.04
CA ASN A 319 -11.17 25.63 -3.23
C ASN A 319 -10.62 24.88 -2.01
N THR A 320 -10.05 25.58 -1.02
CA THR A 320 -9.41 24.96 0.15
C THR A 320 -10.07 25.39 1.45
N ALA A 321 -10.12 24.50 2.44
CA ALA A 321 -10.63 24.76 3.79
C ALA A 321 -10.13 23.70 4.79
N GLY A 322 -10.24 23.97 6.09
CA GLY A 322 -9.83 23.04 7.14
C GLY A 322 -8.32 23.04 7.36
N GLN A 323 -7.68 21.86 7.35
CA GLN A 323 -6.24 21.79 7.58
C GLN A 323 -5.43 22.55 6.53
N ALA A 324 -4.50 23.36 7.03
CA ALA A 324 -3.53 24.05 6.18
C ALA A 324 -2.45 23.09 5.69
N TYR A 325 -1.88 23.42 4.54
CA TYR A 325 -0.76 22.69 3.97
C TYR A 325 0.29 23.64 3.40
N GLU A 326 1.53 23.14 3.33
CA GLU A 326 2.64 23.72 2.59
C GLU A 326 2.93 22.87 1.36
N THR A 327 3.17 23.51 0.21
CA THR A 327 3.64 22.79 -0.99
C THR A 327 5.15 22.64 -0.94
N ILE A 328 5.64 21.40 -1.06
CA ILE A 328 7.07 21.08 -1.04
C ILE A 328 7.59 21.08 -2.48
N ALA A 329 8.09 22.23 -2.92
CA ALA A 329 8.51 22.46 -4.32
C ALA A 329 9.57 21.45 -4.79
N ASP A 330 10.52 21.11 -3.91
CA ASP A 330 11.63 20.18 -4.23
C ASP A 330 11.18 18.74 -4.52
N LEU A 331 9.93 18.40 -4.19
CA LEU A 331 9.34 17.08 -4.43
C LEU A 331 8.32 17.10 -5.58
N GLN A 332 8.34 18.12 -6.44
CA GLN A 332 7.48 18.17 -7.61
C GLN A 332 7.67 16.94 -8.52
N GLY A 333 6.56 16.40 -9.03
CA GLY A 333 6.56 15.22 -9.90
C GLY A 333 6.63 13.89 -9.14
N THR A 334 6.62 13.89 -7.80
CA THR A 334 6.52 12.66 -7.00
C THR A 334 5.21 11.95 -7.29
N VAL A 335 5.31 10.69 -7.70
CA VAL A 335 4.17 9.79 -8.02
C VAL A 335 4.06 8.60 -7.07
N GLN A 336 5.13 8.31 -6.33
CA GLN A 336 5.14 7.32 -5.25
C GLN A 336 6.00 7.85 -4.11
N LEU A 337 5.63 7.58 -2.85
CA LEU A 337 6.50 7.83 -1.70
C LEU A 337 6.19 6.91 -0.52
N ASP A 338 7.26 6.54 0.20
CA ASP A 338 7.12 5.83 1.49
C ASP A 338 8.23 6.25 2.46
N LYS A 339 7.99 6.06 3.76
CA LYS A 339 8.92 6.41 4.84
C LYS A 339 10.09 5.41 4.87
N LEU A 340 11.31 5.92 4.71
CA LEU A 340 12.55 5.12 4.82
C LEU A 340 13.03 5.01 6.27
N THR A 341 13.08 6.15 6.94
CA THR A 341 13.42 6.30 8.35
C THR A 341 12.54 7.40 8.94
N ASP A 342 12.66 7.67 10.23
CA ASP A 342 11.91 8.77 10.85
C ASP A 342 12.32 10.17 10.33
N THR A 343 13.41 10.28 9.57
CA THR A 343 13.90 11.55 9.02
C THR A 343 13.98 11.56 7.49
N GLN A 344 13.69 10.44 6.83
CA GLN A 344 13.87 10.28 5.39
C GLN A 344 12.71 9.53 4.75
N ALA A 345 12.40 9.88 3.52
CA ALA A 345 11.49 9.14 2.65
C ALA A 345 12.21 8.69 1.38
N VAL A 346 11.67 7.65 0.73
CA VAL A 346 11.97 7.35 -0.66
C VAL A 346 10.85 7.91 -1.52
N VAL A 347 11.21 8.53 -2.65
CA VAL A 347 10.27 9.07 -3.62
C VAL A 347 10.56 8.52 -5.01
N VAL A 348 9.52 8.21 -5.77
CA VAL A 348 9.59 8.04 -7.22
C VAL A 348 9.10 9.32 -7.87
N VAL A 349 9.96 9.97 -8.65
CA VAL A 349 9.63 11.17 -9.40
C VAL A 349 9.42 10.80 -10.86
N ASN A 350 8.32 11.27 -11.45
CA ASN A 350 8.01 11.12 -12.86
C ASN A 350 8.20 12.46 -13.58
N LYS A 351 9.09 12.46 -14.58
CA LYS A 351 9.26 13.57 -15.51
C LYS A 351 9.02 13.06 -16.93
N ASP A 352 7.84 13.36 -17.46
CA ASP A 352 7.44 13.03 -18.83
C ASP A 352 7.58 11.53 -19.19
N GLY A 353 7.32 10.65 -18.20
CA GLY A 353 7.42 9.20 -18.33
C GLY A 353 8.77 8.61 -17.89
N ALA A 354 9.79 9.44 -17.66
CA ALA A 354 11.05 9.01 -17.06
C ALA A 354 10.91 9.01 -15.53
N LEU A 355 11.07 7.82 -14.94
CA LEU A 355 11.01 7.60 -13.50
C LEU A 355 12.43 7.64 -12.91
N ALA A 356 12.58 8.36 -11.81
CA ALA A 356 13.77 8.36 -10.98
C ALA A 356 13.40 8.05 -9.53
N LEU A 357 14.26 7.33 -8.82
CA LEU A 357 14.10 6.99 -7.41
C LEU A 357 15.11 7.77 -6.57
N LYS A 358 14.67 8.41 -5.49
CA LYS A 358 15.55 9.17 -4.61
C LYS A 358 15.19 9.00 -3.14
N THR A 359 16.20 8.97 -2.28
CA THR A 359 16.04 9.24 -0.85
C THR A 359 16.08 10.75 -0.60
N VAL A 360 15.09 11.26 0.12
CA VAL A 360 14.95 12.67 0.48
C VAL A 360 14.76 12.84 1.98
N ALA A 361 15.11 14.00 2.53
CA ALA A 361 14.79 14.34 3.90
C ALA A 361 13.29 14.63 4.05
N LEU A 362 12.69 14.23 5.17
CA LEU A 362 11.32 14.61 5.50
C LEU A 362 11.26 16.11 5.86
N PRO A 363 10.37 16.89 5.21
CA PRO A 363 10.38 18.35 5.27
C PRO A 363 9.90 18.93 6.59
#